data_AF-A0A6J1YRA0-F1
#
_entry.id   AF-A0A6J1YRA0-F1
#
_cell.length_a   1.000
_cell.length_b   1.000
_cell.length_c   1.000
_cell.angle_alpha   90.00
_cell.angle_beta   90.00
_cell.angle_gamma   90.00
#
_symmetry.space_group_name_H-M   'P 1'
#
loop_
_entity.id
_entity.type
_entity.pdbx_description
1 polymer ?
#
loop_
_entity_poly.entity_id
_entity_poly.type
_entity_poly.pdbx_seq_one_letter_code
_entity_poly.pdbx_strand_id
1 'polypeptide(L)'
;MAGQGGAQTTGSCPIPTCVIIGPSRPGDRGPASVVVAGKSKAKPNGKKPAAEEKKMYLEPEYAKSRITDVGFKELVVLPREIDLNEWLASNTTTFFHHVNLQYSTISEFCTGEACQTMAVCNTQYYWYDERGKKVKCTAPQYVDFVMSSVQKLVTDEDVFPTKYGREFPSSFESLVKKICKYLFHVLAHIYWSHFKETLALELHGHLNTLYVHFILFAREFNLLDPKDTAVMDDLTEVLCSGGGSGGGRGGGGAGGGGGASGGGAGAQNHVKER
;
A
#
# COMPACT_ATOMS: atom_id res chain seq x y z
N MET A 1 40.83 -27.39 -32.92
CA MET A 1 40.02 -28.58 -32.55
C MET A 1 39.09 -28.14 -31.41
N ALA A 2 37.80 -27.86 -31.64
CA ALA A 2 36.67 -28.80 -31.78
C ALA A 2 36.51 -29.67 -30.51
N GLY A 3 35.37 -29.80 -29.82
CA GLY A 3 34.00 -29.31 -29.98
C GLY A 3 33.06 -30.00 -28.96
N GLN A 4 31.90 -29.39 -28.72
CA GLN A 4 30.54 -29.92 -28.45
C GLN A 4 30.22 -31.08 -27.47
N GLY A 5 29.08 -30.89 -26.78
CA GLY A 5 28.09 -31.91 -26.37
C GLY A 5 28.09 -32.21 -24.87
N GLY A 6 27.03 -32.09 -24.07
CA GLY A 6 25.58 -32.05 -24.31
C GLY A 6 24.92 -33.30 -23.72
N ALA A 7 24.14 -33.18 -22.64
CA ALA A 7 23.03 -34.09 -22.31
C ALA A 7 22.18 -33.56 -21.15
N GLN A 8 20.90 -33.36 -21.45
CA GLN A 8 19.79 -33.06 -20.56
C GLN A 8 19.33 -34.35 -19.86
N THR A 9 18.86 -34.24 -18.61
CA THR A 9 17.89 -35.20 -18.06
C THR A 9 16.77 -34.45 -17.35
N THR A 10 15.56 -34.63 -17.86
CA THR A 10 14.29 -34.10 -17.37
C THR A 10 13.68 -35.11 -16.39
N GLY A 11 13.51 -34.72 -15.13
CA GLY A 11 12.78 -35.51 -14.12
C GLY A 11 11.36 -34.97 -13.95
N SER A 12 10.39 -35.67 -14.54
CA SER A 12 8.96 -35.43 -14.50
C SER A 12 8.34 -35.78 -13.13
N CYS A 13 7.57 -34.87 -12.52
CA CYS A 13 6.69 -35.15 -11.40
C CYS A 13 5.26 -35.49 -11.88
N PRO A 14 4.54 -36.42 -11.22
CA PRO A 14 3.26 -36.92 -11.69
C PRO A 14 2.08 -36.02 -11.29
N ILE A 15 1.15 -35.84 -12.22
CA ILE A 15 -0.15 -35.17 -12.07
C ILE A 15 -1.17 -36.17 -11.52
N PRO A 16 -1.98 -35.84 -10.51
CA PRO A 16 -3.15 -36.64 -10.15
C PRO A 16 -4.36 -36.25 -11.02
N THR A 17 -4.96 -37.30 -11.58
CA THR A 17 -6.10 -37.34 -12.50
C THR A 17 -7.35 -36.67 -11.93
N CYS A 18 -7.92 -35.71 -12.66
CA CYS A 18 -9.23 -35.12 -12.37
C CYS A 18 -10.32 -36.02 -12.97
N VAL A 19 -11.26 -36.47 -12.13
CA VAL A 19 -12.40 -37.31 -12.52
C VAL A 19 -13.42 -36.45 -13.29
N ILE A 20 -13.67 -36.80 -14.55
CA ILE A 20 -14.72 -36.24 -15.40
C ILE A 20 -16.06 -36.90 -15.02
N ILE A 21 -17.06 -36.12 -14.60
CA ILE A 21 -18.45 -36.56 -14.45
C ILE A 21 -19.31 -35.87 -15.52
N GLY A 22 -20.07 -36.68 -16.26
CA GLY A 22 -21.27 -36.32 -17.00
C GLY A 22 -21.92 -37.57 -17.62
N PRO A 23 -23.13 -37.53 -18.20
CA PRO A 23 -24.35 -36.82 -17.80
C PRO A 23 -25.63 -37.71 -17.77
N SER A 24 -26.67 -37.24 -17.05
CA SER A 24 -28.15 -37.28 -17.30
C SER A 24 -28.99 -38.56 -17.63
N ARG A 25 -29.97 -38.84 -16.71
CA ARG A 25 -31.45 -39.18 -16.85
C ARG A 25 -31.91 -40.53 -17.50
N PRO A 26 -33.22 -40.98 -17.43
CA PRO A 26 -34.45 -40.56 -16.68
C PRO A 26 -35.38 -41.72 -16.12
N GLY A 27 -36.51 -41.37 -15.47
CA GLY A 27 -37.72 -42.22 -15.20
C GLY A 27 -37.91 -42.57 -13.71
N ASP A 28 -39.08 -42.50 -13.04
CA ASP A 28 -40.45 -42.82 -13.44
C ASP A 28 -41.53 -42.16 -12.52
N ARG A 29 -42.80 -42.22 -12.94
CA ARG A 29 -44.01 -41.57 -12.39
C ARG A 29 -44.66 -42.34 -11.22
N GLY A 30 -45.40 -41.62 -10.35
CA GLY A 30 -46.48 -42.18 -9.52
C GLY A 30 -46.91 -41.30 -8.32
N PRO A 31 -48.21 -41.01 -8.10
CA PRO A 31 -48.67 -39.94 -7.18
C PRO A 31 -49.22 -40.45 -5.83
N ALA A 32 -49.20 -39.62 -4.78
CA ALA A 32 -50.25 -39.57 -3.75
C ALA A 32 -50.06 -38.36 -2.81
N SER A 33 -51.14 -37.62 -2.62
CA SER A 33 -51.31 -36.49 -1.71
C SER A 33 -51.43 -36.91 -0.25
N VAL A 34 -50.77 -36.20 0.68
CA VAL A 34 -51.26 -35.97 2.04
C VAL A 34 -50.85 -34.56 2.50
N VAL A 35 -51.83 -33.77 2.92
CA VAL A 35 -51.70 -32.44 3.51
C VAL A 35 -51.61 -32.59 5.02
N VAL A 36 -50.56 -32.07 5.68
CA VAL A 36 -50.63 -31.66 7.10
C VAL A 36 -49.68 -30.48 7.34
N ALA A 37 -50.24 -29.41 7.91
CA ALA A 37 -49.56 -28.19 8.32
C ALA A 37 -48.63 -28.41 9.53
N GLY A 38 -47.47 -27.74 9.55
CA GLY A 38 -46.52 -27.81 10.66
C GLY A 38 -45.49 -26.67 10.70
N LYS A 39 -45.85 -25.58 11.38
CA LYS A 39 -45.01 -24.61 12.11
C LYS A 39 -43.65 -24.20 11.49
N SER A 40 -43.62 -23.00 10.91
CA SER A 40 -42.42 -22.22 10.68
C SER A 40 -41.66 -21.95 11.99
N LYS A 41 -40.46 -22.54 12.15
CA LYS A 41 -39.45 -22.09 13.10
C LYS A 41 -38.33 -21.40 12.33
N ALA A 42 -38.32 -20.08 12.37
CA ALA A 42 -37.19 -19.29 11.93
C ALA A 42 -35.97 -19.62 12.81
N LYS A 43 -34.90 -20.13 12.20
CA LYS A 43 -33.57 -20.23 12.82
C LYS A 43 -32.94 -18.83 12.79
N PRO A 44 -32.50 -18.25 13.92
CA PRO A 44 -31.66 -17.07 13.88
C PRO A 44 -30.25 -17.56 13.52
N ASN A 45 -29.89 -17.52 12.24
CA ASN A 45 -28.51 -17.75 11.85
C ASN A 45 -27.72 -16.48 12.14
N GLY A 46 -27.36 -16.27 13.41
CA GLY A 46 -26.39 -15.28 13.82
C GLY A 46 -25.03 -15.66 13.23
N LYS A 47 -24.70 -15.12 12.06
CA LYS A 47 -23.30 -14.98 11.66
C LYS A 47 -22.63 -14.16 12.74
N LYS A 48 -21.82 -14.80 13.58
CA LYS A 48 -20.81 -14.08 14.36
C LYS A 48 -20.05 -13.20 13.36
N PRO A 49 -19.89 -11.89 13.60
CA PRO A 49 -18.94 -11.11 12.82
C PRO A 49 -17.60 -11.83 12.92
N ALA A 50 -16.92 -11.99 11.78
CA ALA A 50 -15.58 -12.55 11.76
C ALA A 50 -14.75 -11.80 12.81
N ALA A 51 -14.06 -12.54 13.68
CA ALA A 51 -13.15 -11.92 14.63
C ALA A 51 -12.19 -11.05 13.83
N GLU A 52 -12.27 -9.74 14.02
CA GLU A 52 -11.39 -8.78 13.38
C GLU A 52 -9.98 -9.12 13.85
N GLU A 53 -9.14 -9.61 12.94
CA GLU A 53 -7.77 -9.99 13.27
C GLU A 53 -7.06 -8.74 13.78
N LYS A 54 -6.57 -8.80 15.02
CA LYS A 54 -5.93 -7.67 15.69
C LYS A 54 -4.71 -7.23 14.88
N LYS A 55 -4.76 -6.02 14.31
CA LYS A 55 -3.66 -5.39 13.56
C LYS A 55 -2.51 -5.04 14.50
N MET A 56 -1.55 -5.96 14.66
CA MET A 56 -0.42 -5.79 15.58
C MET A 56 0.37 -4.50 15.35
N TYR A 57 0.50 -4.06 14.09
CA TYR A 57 1.22 -2.83 13.75
C TYR A 57 0.56 -1.53 14.24
N LEU A 58 -0.68 -1.59 14.73
CA LEU A 58 -1.36 -0.44 15.35
C LEU A 58 -1.11 -0.35 16.86
N GLU A 59 -0.47 -1.35 17.47
CA GLU A 59 -0.18 -1.30 18.89
C GLU A 59 0.79 -0.13 19.20
N PRO A 60 0.48 0.72 20.20
CA PRO A 60 1.29 1.92 20.50
C PRO A 60 2.77 1.63 20.77
N GLU A 61 3.08 0.44 21.29
CA GLU A 61 4.46 0.01 21.55
C GLU A 61 5.29 -0.06 20.26
N TYR A 62 4.70 -0.53 19.16
CA TYR A 62 5.39 -0.71 17.89
C TYR A 62 5.24 0.51 16.97
N ALA A 63 4.08 1.18 16.98
CA ALA A 63 3.80 2.30 16.10
C ALA A 63 4.61 3.57 16.43
N LYS A 64 5.07 3.71 17.68
CA LYS A 64 5.95 4.83 18.09
C LYS A 64 7.41 4.66 17.64
N SER A 65 7.82 3.46 17.27
CA SER A 65 9.21 3.14 16.94
C SER A 65 9.60 3.72 15.59
N ARG A 66 10.71 4.46 15.53
CA ARG A 66 11.31 5.05 14.34
C ARG A 66 12.83 5.09 14.48
N ILE A 67 13.55 5.15 13.37
CA ILE A 67 15.02 5.29 13.39
C ILE A 67 15.45 6.74 13.71
N THR A 68 14.55 7.70 13.51
CA THR A 68 14.81 9.11 13.79
C THR A 68 13.50 9.89 14.00
N ASP A 69 13.58 10.96 14.79
CA ASP A 69 12.48 11.90 15.08
C ASP A 69 12.58 13.18 14.23
N VAL A 70 12.95 13.04 12.96
CA VAL A 70 12.99 14.16 12.00
C VAL A 70 11.58 14.65 11.65
N GLY A 71 11.48 15.94 11.35
CA GLY A 71 10.29 16.54 10.77
C GLY A 71 10.05 16.02 9.34
N PHE A 72 9.43 14.85 9.17
CA PHE A 72 9.23 14.24 7.86
C PHE A 72 8.50 15.14 6.84
N LYS A 73 7.65 16.06 7.32
CA LYS A 73 6.97 17.03 6.44
C LYS A 73 7.96 17.97 5.75
N GLU A 74 9.06 18.32 6.40
CA GLU A 74 10.08 19.21 5.84
C GLU A 74 10.94 18.47 4.81
N LEU A 75 11.11 17.15 4.95
CA LEU A 75 11.92 16.34 4.05
C LEU A 75 11.31 16.14 2.66
N VAL A 76 9.98 16.30 2.52
CA VAL A 76 9.27 16.00 1.28
C VAL A 76 9.02 17.23 0.40
N VAL A 77 9.22 18.43 0.94
CA VAL A 77 8.99 19.69 0.21
C VAL A 77 9.98 19.82 -0.94
N LEU A 78 9.49 20.20 -2.13
CA LEU A 78 10.33 20.51 -3.28
C LEU A 78 11.24 21.72 -2.98
N PRO A 79 12.58 21.56 -3.00
CA PRO A 79 13.48 22.71 -2.86
C PRO A 79 13.38 23.67 -4.06
N ARG A 80 13.55 24.97 -3.83
CA ARG A 80 13.27 26.03 -4.83
C ARG A 80 14.12 25.91 -6.10
N GLU A 81 15.33 25.40 -5.95
CA GLU A 81 16.32 25.31 -7.02
C GLU A 81 16.34 23.95 -7.73
N ILE A 82 15.46 23.02 -7.32
CA ILE A 82 15.41 21.66 -7.89
C ILE A 82 14.20 21.54 -8.82
N ASP A 83 14.43 20.95 -9.99
CA ASP A 83 13.35 20.60 -10.92
C ASP A 83 12.41 19.55 -10.32
N LEU A 84 11.11 19.66 -10.60
CA LEU A 84 10.11 18.74 -10.07
C LEU A 84 10.39 17.29 -10.47
N ASN A 85 10.74 17.02 -11.74
CA ASN A 85 10.95 15.65 -12.20
C ASN A 85 12.25 15.07 -11.65
N GLU A 86 13.30 15.87 -11.48
CA GLU A 86 14.51 15.46 -10.74
C GLU A 86 14.19 15.06 -9.29
N TRP A 87 13.39 15.88 -8.60
CA TRP A 87 12.98 15.59 -7.23
C TRP A 87 12.15 14.31 -7.12
N LEU A 88 11.18 14.14 -8.03
CA LEU A 88 10.37 12.92 -8.14
C LEU A 88 11.25 11.71 -8.47
N ALA A 89 12.20 11.83 -9.40
CA ALA A 89 13.08 10.75 -9.83
C ALA A 89 13.95 10.26 -8.68
N SER A 90 14.63 11.19 -8.00
CA SER A 90 15.53 10.90 -6.89
C SER A 90 14.81 10.20 -5.74
N ASN A 91 13.65 10.72 -5.32
CA ASN A 91 12.87 10.15 -4.22
C ASN A 91 12.24 8.80 -4.62
N THR A 92 11.68 8.69 -5.82
CA THR A 92 11.07 7.42 -6.29
C THR A 92 12.09 6.29 -6.35
N THR A 93 13.30 6.58 -6.83
CA THR A 93 14.42 5.62 -6.87
C THR A 93 14.84 5.20 -5.47
N THR A 94 14.97 6.16 -4.56
CA THR A 94 15.27 5.92 -3.14
C THR A 94 14.21 5.03 -2.48
N PHE A 95 12.92 5.33 -2.67
CA PHE A 95 11.83 4.52 -2.14
C PHE A 95 11.84 3.10 -2.71
N PHE A 96 12.07 2.95 -4.02
CA PHE A 96 12.18 1.62 -4.63
C PHE A 96 13.28 0.79 -3.95
N HIS A 97 14.48 1.35 -3.76
CA HIS A 97 15.56 0.63 -3.11
C HIS A 97 15.25 0.26 -1.65
N HIS A 98 14.65 1.17 -0.88
CA HIS A 98 14.28 0.89 0.51
C HIS A 98 13.15 -0.13 0.63
N VAL A 99 12.12 -0.06 -0.21
CA VAL A 99 11.02 -1.05 -0.22
C VAL A 99 11.54 -2.41 -0.67
N ASN A 100 12.42 -2.47 -1.67
CA ASN A 100 13.07 -3.71 -2.11
C ASN A 100 13.92 -4.33 -1.00
N LEU A 101 14.73 -3.52 -0.32
CA LEU A 101 15.53 -3.97 0.82
C LEU A 101 14.64 -4.49 1.96
N GLN A 102 13.61 -3.73 2.33
CA GLN A 102 12.68 -4.12 3.40
C GLN A 102 11.96 -5.44 3.07
N TYR A 103 11.47 -5.61 1.84
CA TYR A 103 10.84 -6.87 1.42
C TYR A 103 11.82 -8.04 1.42
N SER A 104 13.07 -7.82 0.99
CA SER A 104 14.09 -8.87 0.94
C SER A 104 14.29 -9.55 2.30
N THR A 105 14.19 -8.79 3.41
CA THR A 105 14.34 -9.32 4.78
C THR A 105 13.24 -10.30 5.19
N ILE A 106 12.07 -10.27 4.55
CA ILE A 106 10.94 -11.16 4.86
C ILE A 106 10.59 -12.12 3.72
N SER A 107 11.33 -12.05 2.60
CA SER A 107 10.99 -12.74 1.36
C SER A 107 10.89 -14.27 1.51
N GLU A 108 11.68 -14.86 2.41
CA GLU A 108 11.63 -16.30 2.71
C GLU A 108 10.32 -16.75 3.39
N PHE A 109 9.64 -15.83 4.09
CA PHE A 109 8.36 -16.10 4.76
C PHE A 109 7.15 -15.83 3.85
N CYS A 110 7.34 -15.04 2.79
CA CYS A 110 6.32 -14.75 1.78
C CYS A 110 6.28 -15.85 0.72
N THR A 111 5.57 -16.94 0.99
CA THR A 111 5.49 -18.09 0.08
C THR A 111 4.14 -18.15 -0.67
N GLY A 112 4.08 -18.92 -1.76
CA GLY A 112 2.83 -19.17 -2.48
C GLY A 112 1.77 -19.91 -1.65
N GLU A 113 2.19 -20.60 -0.58
CA GLU A 113 1.29 -21.28 0.35
C GLU A 113 0.74 -20.30 1.39
N ALA A 114 1.61 -19.46 1.98
CA ALA A 114 1.22 -18.47 2.97
C ALA A 114 0.41 -17.32 2.34
N CYS A 115 0.78 -16.90 1.13
CA CYS A 115 0.26 -15.71 0.45
C CYS A 115 -0.19 -16.04 -0.97
N GLN A 116 -1.23 -16.86 -1.09
CA GLN A 116 -1.79 -17.33 -2.36
C GLN A 116 -2.26 -16.20 -3.29
N THR A 117 -2.54 -15.02 -2.75
CA THR A 117 -2.94 -13.83 -3.50
C THR A 117 -2.33 -12.58 -2.90
N MET A 118 -1.96 -11.61 -3.73
CA MET A 118 -1.58 -10.26 -3.28
C MET A 118 -2.81 -9.52 -2.75
N ALA A 119 -3.03 -9.54 -1.44
CA ALA A 119 -4.18 -8.91 -0.81
C ALA A 119 -3.83 -8.30 0.55
N VAL A 120 -4.55 -7.23 0.90
CA VAL A 120 -4.46 -6.54 2.19
C VAL A 120 -5.89 -6.38 2.69
N CYS A 121 -6.17 -6.87 3.90
CA CYS A 121 -7.54 -6.99 4.41
C CYS A 121 -8.46 -7.71 3.39
N ASN A 122 -9.52 -7.03 2.93
CA ASN A 122 -10.47 -7.54 1.94
C ASN A 122 -10.17 -7.04 0.51
N THR A 123 -9.08 -6.30 0.33
CA THR A 123 -8.72 -5.68 -0.96
C THR A 123 -7.62 -6.50 -1.63
N GLN A 124 -7.92 -7.00 -2.84
CA GLN A 124 -6.95 -7.74 -3.65
C GLN A 124 -6.31 -6.84 -4.70
N TYR A 125 -4.98 -6.87 -4.79
CA TYR A 125 -4.21 -6.20 -5.83
C TYR A 125 -3.95 -7.14 -7.00
N TYR A 126 -3.96 -6.59 -8.21
CA TYR A 126 -3.81 -7.34 -9.44
C TYR A 126 -2.69 -6.78 -10.29
N TRP A 127 -1.90 -7.69 -10.87
CA TRP A 127 -0.91 -7.34 -11.86
C TRP A 127 -1.54 -7.32 -13.25
N TYR A 128 -1.11 -6.35 -14.06
CA TYR A 128 -1.48 -6.25 -15.47
C TYR A 128 -0.20 -6.33 -16.28
N ASP A 129 -0.15 -7.28 -17.22
CA ASP A 129 0.99 -7.42 -18.12
C ASP A 129 1.09 -6.25 -19.11
N GLU A 130 2.16 -6.24 -19.92
CA GLU A 130 2.39 -5.20 -20.93
C GLU A 130 1.26 -5.11 -21.99
N ARG A 131 0.43 -6.15 -22.10
CA ARG A 131 -0.74 -6.20 -23.00
C ARG A 131 -2.03 -5.76 -22.31
N GLY A 132 -1.96 -5.33 -21.06
CA GLY A 132 -3.11 -4.92 -20.24
C GLY A 132 -3.95 -6.09 -19.74
N LYS A 133 -3.46 -7.32 -19.83
CA LYS A 133 -4.19 -8.50 -19.35
C LYS A 133 -3.93 -8.70 -17.85
N LYS A 134 -5.01 -8.89 -17.10
CA LYS A 134 -4.98 -9.26 -15.70
C LYS A 134 -4.30 -10.62 -15.52
N VAL A 135 -3.21 -10.65 -14.75
CA VAL A 135 -2.47 -11.86 -14.39
C VAL A 135 -2.86 -12.29 -12.98
N LYS A 136 -3.17 -13.57 -12.80
CA LYS A 136 -3.32 -14.17 -11.47
C LYS A 136 -1.94 -14.61 -11.00
N CYS A 137 -1.52 -14.11 -9.85
CA CYS A 137 -0.26 -14.45 -9.22
C CYS A 137 -0.42 -14.51 -7.70
N THR A 138 0.46 -15.26 -7.07
CA THR A 138 0.67 -15.24 -5.61
C THR A 138 1.27 -13.89 -5.20
N ALA A 139 1.23 -13.56 -3.91
CA ALA A 139 1.88 -12.34 -3.41
C ALA A 139 3.38 -12.26 -3.75
N PRO A 140 4.22 -13.30 -3.52
CA PRO A 140 5.63 -13.20 -3.88
C PRO A 140 5.86 -12.99 -5.38
N GLN A 141 5.10 -13.68 -6.23
CA GLN A 141 5.17 -13.46 -7.69
C GLN A 141 4.75 -12.04 -8.08
N TYR A 142 3.74 -11.47 -7.41
CA TYR A 142 3.35 -10.08 -7.63
C TYR A 142 4.49 -9.13 -7.26
N VAL A 143 5.14 -9.34 -6.12
CA VAL A 143 6.27 -8.51 -5.70
C VAL A 143 7.43 -8.64 -6.69
N ASP A 144 7.74 -9.85 -7.16
CA ASP A 144 8.78 -10.06 -8.19
C ASP A 144 8.50 -9.26 -9.47
N PHE A 145 7.24 -9.25 -9.94
CA PHE A 145 6.85 -8.45 -11.10
C PHE A 145 7.00 -6.95 -10.85
N VAL A 146 6.58 -6.47 -9.66
CA VAL A 146 6.76 -5.07 -9.27
C VAL A 146 8.23 -4.70 -9.25
N MET A 147 9.06 -5.45 -8.53
CA MET A 147 10.47 -5.11 -8.36
C MET A 147 11.20 -5.13 -9.71
N SER A 148 10.97 -6.16 -10.53
CA SER A 148 11.57 -6.25 -11.87
C SER A 148 11.13 -5.13 -12.79
N SER A 149 9.83 -4.80 -12.78
CA SER A 149 9.28 -3.74 -13.64
C SER A 149 9.77 -2.36 -13.21
N VAL A 150 9.82 -2.07 -11.91
CA VAL A 150 10.29 -0.78 -11.41
C VAL A 150 11.80 -0.66 -11.63
N GLN A 151 12.57 -1.71 -11.35
CA GLN A 151 14.01 -1.74 -11.61
C GLN A 151 14.32 -1.39 -13.05
N LYS A 152 13.61 -2.00 -14.02
CA LYS A 152 13.78 -1.71 -15.45
C LYS A 152 13.54 -0.23 -15.76
N LEU A 153 12.51 0.39 -15.18
CA LEU A 153 12.18 1.80 -15.41
C LEU A 153 13.22 2.75 -14.79
N VAL A 154 13.60 2.53 -13.53
CA VAL A 154 14.52 3.46 -12.83
C VAL A 154 15.96 3.39 -13.35
N THR A 155 16.32 2.34 -14.11
CA THR A 155 17.62 2.21 -14.78
C THR A 155 17.60 2.55 -16.26
N ASP A 156 16.44 2.89 -16.82
CA ASP A 156 16.30 3.27 -18.22
C ASP A 156 16.62 4.75 -18.39
N GLU A 157 17.75 5.07 -19.04
CA GLU A 157 18.24 6.44 -19.27
C GLU A 157 17.34 7.29 -20.18
N ASP A 158 16.37 6.68 -20.86
CA ASP A 158 15.37 7.40 -21.64
C ASP A 158 14.12 7.73 -20.79
N VAL A 159 14.00 7.14 -19.59
CA VAL A 159 12.92 7.39 -18.63
C VAL A 159 13.40 8.17 -17.41
N PHE A 160 14.52 7.74 -16.82
CA PHE A 160 15.23 8.35 -15.69
C PHE A 160 16.62 8.80 -16.18
N PRO A 161 16.71 9.92 -16.92
CA PRO A 161 17.98 10.42 -17.44
C PRO A 161 18.94 10.78 -16.29
N THR A 162 20.19 10.31 -16.37
CA THR A 162 21.25 10.69 -15.40
C THR A 162 22.26 11.68 -15.98
N LYS A 163 22.20 11.93 -17.29
CA LYS A 163 23.12 12.80 -18.03
C LYS A 163 22.56 14.20 -18.18
N TYR A 164 23.42 15.19 -17.94
CA TYR A 164 23.09 16.60 -18.16
C TYR A 164 22.59 16.85 -19.60
N GLY A 165 21.53 17.65 -19.71
CA GLY A 165 20.94 18.05 -20.99
C GLY A 165 19.99 17.04 -21.62
N ARG A 166 19.70 15.91 -20.95
CA ARG A 166 18.56 15.05 -21.30
C ARG A 166 17.33 15.45 -20.50
N GLU A 167 16.18 15.43 -21.18
CA GLU A 167 14.89 15.78 -20.59
C GLU A 167 14.13 14.52 -20.19
N PHE A 168 13.30 14.63 -19.15
CA PHE A 168 12.35 13.58 -18.78
C PHE A 168 11.27 13.42 -19.85
N PRO A 169 10.74 12.20 -20.05
CA PRO A 169 9.64 12.01 -20.98
C PRO A 169 8.37 12.75 -20.52
N SER A 170 7.52 13.18 -21.45
CA SER A 170 6.27 13.88 -21.13
C SER A 170 5.28 13.05 -20.30
N SER A 171 5.47 11.73 -20.24
CA SER A 171 4.68 10.80 -19.42
C SER A 171 5.28 10.50 -18.05
N PHE A 172 6.40 11.13 -17.68
CA PHE A 172 7.20 10.79 -16.49
C PHE A 172 6.38 10.78 -15.20
N GLU A 173 5.63 11.84 -14.90
CA GLU A 173 4.80 11.90 -13.70
C GLU A 173 3.77 10.75 -13.62
N SER A 174 3.23 10.34 -14.77
CA SER A 174 2.29 9.20 -14.83
C SER A 174 2.99 7.87 -14.54
N LEU A 175 4.25 7.74 -14.97
CA LEU A 175 5.09 6.59 -14.62
C LEU A 175 5.42 6.58 -13.13
N VAL A 176 5.79 7.73 -12.55
CA VAL A 176 6.05 7.87 -11.11
C VAL A 176 4.82 7.48 -10.29
N LYS A 177 3.63 7.98 -10.64
CA LYS A 177 2.36 7.56 -10.00
C LYS A 177 2.15 6.06 -10.03
N LYS A 178 2.42 5.43 -11.18
CA LYS A 178 2.32 3.96 -11.34
C LYS A 178 3.34 3.23 -10.46
N ILE A 179 4.58 3.70 -10.40
CA ILE A 179 5.64 3.13 -9.54
C ILE A 179 5.23 3.25 -8.06
N CYS A 180 4.86 4.45 -7.60
CA CYS A 180 4.42 4.67 -6.22
C CYS A 180 3.25 3.76 -5.84
N LYS A 181 2.25 3.60 -6.72
CA LYS A 181 1.13 2.67 -6.48
C LYS A 181 1.61 1.25 -6.21
N TYR A 182 2.53 0.74 -7.02
CA TYR A 182 3.06 -0.60 -6.84
C TYR A 182 3.92 -0.74 -5.58
N LEU A 183 4.77 0.23 -5.26
CA LEU A 183 5.55 0.23 -4.03
C LEU A 183 4.65 0.28 -2.79
N PHE A 184 3.55 1.05 -2.84
CA PHE A 184 2.55 1.08 -1.78
C PHE A 184 1.92 -0.29 -1.56
N HIS A 185 1.58 -1.03 -2.62
CA HIS A 185 1.03 -2.39 -2.48
C HIS A 185 1.99 -3.31 -1.71
N VAL A 186 3.30 -3.23 -2.00
CA VAL A 186 4.33 -4.03 -1.30
C VAL A 186 4.41 -3.63 0.18
N LEU A 187 4.47 -2.34 0.49
CA LEU A 187 4.49 -1.85 1.88
C LEU A 187 3.25 -2.31 2.66
N ALA A 188 2.06 -2.14 2.08
CA ALA A 188 0.81 -2.56 2.70
C ALA A 188 0.78 -4.08 2.96
N HIS A 189 1.32 -4.88 2.04
CA HIS A 189 1.43 -6.32 2.21
C HIS A 189 2.41 -6.71 3.34
N ILE A 190 3.55 -6.03 3.47
CA ILE A 190 4.51 -6.27 4.56
C ILE A 190 3.82 -6.01 5.92
N TYR A 191 3.12 -4.88 6.07
CA TYR A 191 2.38 -4.59 7.30
C TYR A 191 1.27 -5.59 7.58
N TRP A 192 0.50 -5.96 6.56
CA TRP A 192 -0.65 -6.83 6.76
C TRP A 192 -0.27 -8.29 7.02
N SER A 193 0.65 -8.83 6.22
CA SER A 193 0.94 -10.27 6.19
C SER A 193 2.22 -10.66 6.92
N HIS A 194 3.18 -9.73 7.04
CA HIS A 194 4.55 -10.05 7.49
C HIS A 194 5.06 -9.17 8.64
N PHE A 195 4.15 -8.52 9.38
CA PHE A 195 4.56 -7.66 10.48
C PHE A 195 5.12 -8.43 11.66
N LYS A 196 4.68 -9.68 11.89
CA LYS A 196 5.21 -10.54 12.96
C LYS A 196 6.68 -10.87 12.73
N GLU A 197 7.02 -11.20 11.49
CA GLU A 197 8.38 -11.49 11.04
C GLU A 197 9.23 -10.21 11.07
N THR A 198 8.67 -9.09 10.60
CA THR A 198 9.32 -7.77 10.70
C THR A 198 9.63 -7.39 12.16
N LEU A 199 8.72 -7.70 13.08
CA LEU A 199 8.91 -7.46 14.52
C LEU A 199 9.97 -8.39 15.11
N ALA A 200 9.95 -9.68 14.75
CA ALA A 200 10.94 -10.66 15.20
C ALA A 200 12.37 -10.33 14.75
N LEU A 201 12.51 -9.66 13.60
CA LEU A 201 13.78 -9.13 13.10
C LEU A 201 14.14 -7.74 13.67
N GLU A 202 13.30 -7.16 14.53
CA GLU A 202 13.44 -5.80 15.08
C GLU A 202 13.49 -4.68 14.02
N LEU A 203 12.91 -4.91 12.84
CA LEU A 203 12.95 -3.97 11.72
C LEU A 203 11.74 -3.02 11.64
N HIS A 204 10.77 -3.16 12.54
CA HIS A 204 9.52 -2.37 12.51
C HIS A 204 9.76 -0.84 12.57
N GLY A 205 10.79 -0.37 13.29
CA GLY A 205 11.15 1.05 13.30
C GLY A 205 11.65 1.58 11.95
N HIS A 206 12.38 0.74 11.19
CA HIS A 206 12.81 1.06 9.82
C HIS A 206 11.62 1.09 8.87
N LEU A 207 10.73 0.09 8.95
CA LEU A 207 9.51 0.01 8.16
C LEU A 207 8.60 1.24 8.42
N ASN A 208 8.40 1.63 9.67
CA ASN A 208 7.62 2.82 10.04
C ASN A 208 8.20 4.11 9.47
N THR A 209 9.52 4.27 9.56
CA THR A 209 10.23 5.45 9.03
C THR A 209 10.06 5.52 7.51
N LEU A 210 10.27 4.41 6.81
CA LEU A 210 10.08 4.30 5.36
C LEU A 210 8.64 4.63 4.96
N TYR A 211 7.66 4.05 5.67
CA TYR A 211 6.24 4.26 5.36
C TYR A 211 5.82 5.72 5.54
N VAL A 212 6.20 6.35 6.66
CA VAL A 212 5.86 7.76 6.93
C VAL A 212 6.47 8.68 5.88
N HIS A 213 7.75 8.47 5.55
CA HIS A 213 8.41 9.27 4.52
C HIS A 213 7.71 9.09 3.15
N PHE A 214 7.44 7.85 2.78
CA PHE A 214 6.78 7.51 1.52
C PHE A 214 5.37 8.11 1.40
N ILE A 215 4.52 7.95 2.42
CA ILE A 215 3.12 8.40 2.35
C ILE A 215 3.00 9.93 2.37
N LEU A 216 3.90 10.61 3.10
CA LEU A 216 3.94 12.07 3.10
C LEU A 216 4.42 12.61 1.75
N PHE A 217 5.44 12.00 1.15
CA PHE A 217 5.90 12.35 -0.19
C PHE A 217 4.81 12.12 -1.24
N ALA A 218 4.15 10.96 -1.19
CA ALA A 218 3.06 10.65 -2.10
C ALA A 218 1.87 11.61 -1.97
N ARG A 219 1.59 12.12 -0.76
CA ARG A 219 0.55 13.13 -0.54
C ARG A 219 0.96 14.50 -1.06
N GLU A 220 2.20 14.92 -0.82
CA GLU A 220 2.72 16.22 -1.26
C GLU A 220 2.59 16.41 -2.77
N PHE A 221 2.91 15.37 -3.55
CA PHE A 221 2.89 15.41 -5.01
C PHE A 221 1.67 14.70 -5.64
N ASN A 222 0.66 14.35 -4.83
CA ASN A 222 -0.57 13.67 -5.29
C ASN A 222 -0.28 12.43 -6.16
N LEU A 223 0.61 11.56 -5.67
CA LEU A 223 1.12 10.38 -6.39
C LEU A 223 0.25 9.13 -6.22
N LEU A 224 -0.65 9.14 -5.24
CA LEU A 224 -1.55 8.02 -4.92
C LEU A 224 -2.98 8.52 -4.80
N ASP A 225 -3.94 7.73 -5.31
CA ASP A 225 -5.36 8.00 -5.09
C ASP A 225 -5.72 7.67 -3.63
N PRO A 226 -6.38 8.57 -2.89
CA PRO A 226 -6.83 8.30 -1.52
C PRO A 226 -7.64 7.02 -1.38
N LYS A 227 -8.38 6.60 -2.41
CA LYS A 227 -9.14 5.35 -2.41
C LYS A 227 -8.23 4.12 -2.42
N ASP A 228 -7.08 4.20 -3.09
CA ASP A 228 -6.11 3.10 -3.11
C ASP A 228 -5.40 2.98 -1.74
N THR A 229 -5.18 4.11 -1.04
CA THR A 229 -4.48 4.12 0.26
C THR A 229 -5.38 3.84 1.46
N ALA A 230 -6.71 3.92 1.30
CA ALA A 230 -7.69 3.84 2.38
C ALA A 230 -7.55 2.61 3.29
N VAL A 231 -7.07 1.49 2.74
CA VAL A 231 -6.86 0.24 3.52
C VAL A 231 -5.78 0.37 4.62
N MET A 232 -4.94 1.41 4.55
CA MET A 232 -3.89 1.72 5.52
C MET A 232 -4.12 3.08 6.23
N ASP A 233 -5.33 3.64 6.17
CA ASP A 233 -5.61 4.95 6.79
C ASP A 233 -5.41 4.93 8.31
N ASP A 234 -5.75 3.82 8.97
CA ASP A 234 -5.54 3.63 10.40
C ASP A 234 -4.06 3.66 10.79
N LEU A 235 -3.21 2.96 10.04
CA LEU A 235 -1.76 3.02 10.22
C LEU A 235 -1.25 4.44 9.96
N THR A 236 -1.73 5.09 8.89
CA THR A 236 -1.29 6.42 8.52
C THR A 236 -1.65 7.45 9.58
N GLU A 237 -2.85 7.36 10.15
CA GLU A 237 -3.29 8.21 11.25
C GLU A 237 -2.37 8.04 12.46
N VAL A 238 -2.11 6.79 12.89
CA VAL A 238 -1.26 6.51 14.05
C VAL A 238 0.17 7.00 13.83
N LEU A 239 0.77 6.70 12.68
CA LEU A 239 2.18 7.02 12.43
C LEU A 239 2.42 8.50 12.17
N CYS A 240 1.51 9.19 11.48
CA CYS A 240 1.67 10.61 11.12
C CYS A 240 1.16 11.58 12.20
N SER A 241 0.24 11.16 13.08
CA SER A 241 -0.28 12.03 14.15
C SER A 241 0.67 12.13 15.35
N GLY A 242 1.59 11.17 15.52
CA GLY A 242 2.56 11.15 16.62
C GLY A 242 3.75 12.11 16.49
N GLY A 243 3.79 12.97 15.46
CA GLY A 243 4.92 13.87 15.17
C GLY A 243 4.80 15.30 15.72
N GLY A 244 3.75 15.62 16.49
CA GLY A 244 3.62 16.96 17.05
C GLY A 244 2.49 17.09 18.07
N SER A 245 2.84 17.63 19.23
CA SER A 245 1.94 18.11 20.29
C SER A 245 1.32 17.07 21.22
N GLY A 246 2.04 16.81 22.32
CA GLY A 246 1.45 16.62 23.65
C GLY A 246 1.48 17.93 24.45
N GLY A 247 1.14 19.06 23.84
CA GLY A 247 0.83 20.32 24.51
C GLY A 247 -0.66 20.35 24.85
N GLY A 248 -0.97 20.53 26.14
CA GLY A 248 -2.29 20.28 26.72
C GLY A 248 -3.46 20.99 26.05
N ARG A 249 -4.59 20.27 26.00
CA ARG A 249 -5.92 20.84 25.87
C ARG A 249 -6.82 20.26 26.95
N GLY A 250 -7.37 21.14 27.79
CA GLY A 250 -8.45 20.80 28.70
C GLY A 250 -8.83 21.98 29.57
N GLY A 251 -9.87 22.73 29.16
CA GLY A 251 -10.51 23.71 30.05
C GLY A 251 -11.13 24.92 29.35
N GLY A 252 -12.12 24.70 28.48
CA GLY A 252 -13.02 25.77 28.05
C GLY A 252 -14.02 26.08 29.16
N GLY A 253 -14.03 27.33 29.65
CA GLY A 253 -15.02 27.85 30.59
C GLY A 253 -15.66 29.11 29.99
N ALA A 254 -16.95 29.01 29.69
CA ALA A 254 -17.80 30.10 29.23
C ALA A 254 -18.10 31.10 30.37
N GLY A 255 -18.22 32.38 30.04
CA GLY A 255 -18.74 33.42 30.94
C GLY A 255 -18.98 34.72 30.19
N GLY A 256 -20.25 35.08 30.03
CA GLY A 256 -20.69 36.28 29.33
C GLY A 256 -20.67 37.56 30.18
N GLY A 257 -21.01 38.68 29.54
CA GLY A 257 -21.26 39.97 30.21
C GLY A 257 -21.03 41.15 29.27
N GLY A 258 -22.10 41.87 28.93
CA GLY A 258 -22.09 42.98 27.98
C GLY A 258 -21.51 44.29 28.52
N GLY A 259 -21.45 45.29 27.65
CA GLY A 259 -21.09 46.67 27.99
C GLY A 259 -20.85 47.51 26.75
N ALA A 260 -21.59 48.61 26.62
CA ALA A 260 -21.70 49.45 25.43
C ALA A 260 -20.60 50.53 25.31
N SER A 261 -20.57 51.14 24.12
CA SER A 261 -20.38 52.59 23.82
C SER A 261 -18.99 53.16 23.51
N GLY A 262 -19.00 54.04 22.49
CA GLY A 262 -17.95 55.01 22.09
C GLY A 262 -16.96 54.45 21.07
N GLY A 263 -16.69 55.01 19.90
CA GLY A 263 -16.91 56.34 19.34
C GLY A 263 -15.64 56.77 18.59
N GLY A 264 -15.73 57.00 17.27
CA GLY A 264 -14.90 57.97 16.55
C GLY A 264 -13.55 57.57 15.94
N ALA A 265 -13.37 58.03 14.68
CA ALA A 265 -12.15 58.25 13.88
C ALA A 265 -11.35 56.99 13.44
N GLY A 266 -11.00 56.76 12.17
CA GLY A 266 -10.75 57.68 11.06
C GLY A 266 -9.24 57.88 10.89
N ALA A 267 -8.58 57.09 10.03
CA ALA A 267 -7.35 57.48 9.31
C ALA A 267 -6.94 56.40 8.28
N GLN A 268 -6.93 56.81 7.01
CA GLN A 268 -6.20 56.19 5.91
C GLN A 268 -4.69 56.47 6.07
N ASN A 269 -3.82 55.58 5.55
CA ASN A 269 -2.51 55.89 4.95
C ASN A 269 -2.00 54.60 4.26
N HIS A 270 -1.97 54.49 2.94
CA HIS A 270 -1.03 55.03 1.94
C HIS A 270 0.35 54.33 1.89
N VAL A 271 0.48 53.45 0.87
CA VAL A 271 1.60 53.18 -0.06
C VAL A 271 3.00 53.74 0.28
N LYS A 272 4.04 52.88 0.26
CA LYS A 272 5.16 53.00 -0.71
C LYS A 272 6.09 51.77 -0.78
N GLU A 273 6.32 51.34 -2.02
CA GLU A 273 7.43 50.51 -2.47
C GLU A 273 8.80 51.09 -2.09
N ARG A 274 9.76 50.19 -1.85
CA ARG A 274 11.12 50.26 -2.39
C ARG A 274 11.70 48.85 -2.48
#